data_AF-A0A8B4Q8U0-F1
#
_entry.id   AF-A0A8B4Q8U0-F1
#
_cell.length_a   1.000
_cell.length_b   1.000
_cell.length_c   1.000
_cell.angle_alpha   90.00
_cell.angle_beta   90.00
_cell.angle_gamma   90.00
#
_symmetry.space_group_name_H-M   'P 1'
#
loop_
_entity.id
_entity.type
_entity.pdbx_description
1 polymer ?
#
loop_
_entity_poly.entity_id
_entity_poly.type
_entity_poly.pdbx_seq_one_letter_code
_entity_poly.pdbx_strand_id
1 'polypeptide(L)'
;MLRSLKPLLIQPAYKLQENNSLFTLTAHQYDEYSQLEKKYEALVLSTPPLVQNTPYILEFCRDCYFKFTIPDSDLFEDTMQTLIYSTRHSLMRVIFKTTNIKKVLNDFGGDKDSSFIFSQILHKKIFQWHSELDGMDVLTKELLSTISHKNVDIRPLYLEQYSTIEPYPKKLAAIQQQIAKKYNNSFLECPEILETYILEAYKQTNSFIYYGQIVKMEVTYEDSRP
;
A
#
# COMPACT_ATOMS: atom_id res chain seq x y z
N MET A 1 -30.46 -11.53 -33.03
CA MET A 1 -30.23 -10.23 -32.37
C MET A 1 -29.21 -10.44 -31.25
N LEU A 2 -27.94 -10.20 -31.54
CA LEU A 2 -26.86 -10.20 -30.55
C LEU A 2 -27.02 -8.93 -29.70
N ARG A 3 -27.51 -9.09 -28.46
CA ARG A 3 -27.50 -8.00 -27.48
C ARG A 3 -26.04 -7.59 -27.29
N SER A 4 -25.72 -6.34 -27.61
CA SER A 4 -24.38 -5.82 -27.36
C SER A 4 -24.10 -5.96 -25.87
N LEU A 5 -23.12 -6.79 -25.54
CA LEU A 5 -22.46 -6.74 -24.25
C LEU A 5 -21.82 -5.36 -24.21
N LYS A 6 -22.49 -4.40 -23.55
CA LYS A 6 -21.81 -3.20 -23.07
C LYS A 6 -20.55 -3.69 -22.37
N PRO A 7 -19.35 -3.17 -22.70
CA PRO A 7 -18.19 -3.49 -21.91
C PRO A 7 -18.56 -3.17 -20.46
N LEU A 8 -18.46 -4.16 -19.58
CA LEU A 8 -18.35 -3.92 -18.16
C LEU A 8 -17.10 -3.06 -18.00
N LEU A 9 -17.27 -1.76 -18.19
CA LEU A 9 -16.46 -0.74 -17.55
C LEU A 9 -16.70 -1.01 -16.07
N ILE A 10 -15.92 -1.94 -15.51
CA ILE A 10 -15.54 -1.91 -14.12
C ILE A 10 -14.95 -0.52 -13.99
N GLN A 11 -15.77 0.44 -13.58
CA GLN A 11 -15.23 1.69 -13.08
C GLN A 11 -14.29 1.24 -11.98
N PRO A 12 -12.97 1.51 -12.07
CA PRO A 12 -12.12 1.24 -10.94
C PRO A 12 -12.78 2.00 -9.79
N ALA A 13 -13.15 1.29 -8.72
CA ALA A 13 -13.64 1.91 -7.48
C ALA A 13 -12.57 2.85 -6.84
N TYR A 14 -11.48 3.11 -7.55
CA TYR A 14 -10.27 3.79 -7.19
C TYR A 14 -10.05 4.98 -8.14
N LYS A 15 -10.92 5.98 -8.09
CA LYS A 15 -10.33 7.33 -8.01
C LYS A 15 -9.80 7.39 -6.59
N LEU A 16 -8.49 7.16 -6.42
CA LEU A 16 -7.74 7.54 -5.21
C LEU A 16 -8.33 8.88 -4.76
N GLN A 17 -9.00 8.89 -3.61
CA GLN A 17 -9.43 10.16 -3.03
C GLN A 17 -8.17 11.02 -2.91
N GLU A 18 -8.18 12.18 -3.56
CA GLU A 18 -7.04 13.07 -3.75
C GLU A 18 -6.22 13.23 -2.46
N ASN A 19 -4.90 13.08 -2.50
CA ASN A 19 -3.94 13.45 -1.45
C ASN A 19 -4.20 12.88 -0.03
N ASN A 20 -4.19 11.55 0.12
CA ASN A 20 -4.23 10.90 1.45
C ASN A 20 -2.93 10.13 1.80
N SER A 21 -1.80 10.46 1.16
CA SER A 21 -0.49 9.88 1.48
C SER A 21 -0.03 10.26 2.89
N LEU A 22 0.79 9.42 3.53
CA LEU A 22 1.54 9.81 4.74
C LEU A 22 2.59 10.89 4.46
N PHE A 23 2.90 11.15 3.20
CA PHE A 23 3.94 12.09 2.78
C PHE A 23 3.36 13.24 1.98
N THR A 24 4.00 14.41 2.08
CA THR A 24 3.74 15.56 1.22
C THR A 24 4.32 15.27 -0.15
N LEU A 25 3.46 15.20 -1.16
CA LEU A 25 3.83 14.78 -2.52
C LEU A 25 3.33 15.78 -3.56
N THR A 26 4.10 15.93 -4.61
CA THR A 26 3.78 16.76 -5.77
C THR A 26 2.84 16.02 -6.73
N ALA A 27 2.10 16.77 -7.55
CA ALA A 27 1.25 16.17 -8.59
C ALA A 27 2.05 15.28 -9.55
N HIS A 28 3.27 15.69 -9.89
CA HIS A 28 4.15 14.91 -10.76
C HIS A 28 4.47 13.52 -10.17
N GLN A 29 4.75 13.41 -8.87
CA GLN A 29 5.01 12.12 -8.22
C GLN A 29 3.79 11.19 -8.25
N TYR A 30 2.57 11.74 -8.09
CA TYR A 30 1.34 10.97 -8.26
C TYR A 30 1.11 10.52 -9.72
N ASP A 31 1.43 11.38 -10.68
CA ASP A 31 1.33 11.05 -12.11
C ASP A 31 2.28 9.91 -12.48
N GLU A 32 3.51 9.93 -11.98
CA GLU A 32 4.48 8.85 -12.19
C GLU A 32 3.99 7.52 -11.63
N TYR A 33 3.48 7.52 -10.39
CA TYR A 33 2.90 6.33 -9.78
C TYR A 33 1.70 5.81 -10.61
N SER A 34 0.83 6.71 -11.08
CA SER A 34 -0.34 6.36 -11.90
C SER A 34 0.04 5.77 -13.27
N GLN A 35 1.16 6.20 -13.85
CA GLN A 35 1.69 5.61 -15.08
C GLN A 35 2.19 4.19 -14.85
N LEU A 36 2.82 3.92 -13.70
CA LEU A 36 3.25 2.57 -13.31
C LEU A 36 2.07 1.64 -13.02
N GLU A 37 1.01 2.14 -12.40
CA GLU A 37 -0.23 1.37 -12.22
C GLU A 37 -0.82 0.90 -13.57
N LYS A 38 -0.78 1.76 -14.60
CA LYS A 38 -1.20 1.40 -15.96
C LYS A 38 -0.23 0.40 -16.60
N LYS A 39 1.08 0.64 -16.47
CA LYS A 39 2.12 -0.23 -17.03
C LYS A 39 2.05 -1.65 -16.45
N TYR A 40 1.75 -1.78 -15.17
CA TYR A 40 1.68 -3.05 -14.44
C TYR A 40 0.24 -3.42 -14.06
N GLU A 41 -0.74 -3.05 -14.88
CA GLU A 41 -2.16 -3.26 -14.59
C GLU A 41 -2.48 -4.73 -14.24
N ALA A 42 -1.91 -5.70 -14.97
CA ALA A 42 -2.11 -7.12 -14.69
C ALA A 42 -1.64 -7.53 -13.28
N LEU A 43 -0.52 -6.95 -12.81
CA LEU A 43 -0.03 -7.18 -11.44
C LEU A 43 -0.99 -6.58 -10.41
N VAL A 44 -1.48 -5.36 -10.65
CA VAL A 44 -2.45 -4.68 -9.78
C VAL A 44 -3.76 -5.49 -9.70
N LEU A 45 -4.30 -5.90 -10.85
CA LEU A 45 -5.54 -6.68 -10.97
C LEU A 45 -5.44 -8.09 -10.36
N SER A 46 -4.23 -8.65 -10.26
CA SER A 46 -4.02 -9.94 -9.58
C SER A 46 -4.10 -9.87 -8.05
N THR A 47 -4.37 -8.70 -7.48
CA THR A 47 -4.52 -8.52 -6.02
C THR A 47 -5.91 -9.00 -5.59
N PRO A 48 -6.02 -9.93 -4.61
CA PRO A 48 -7.32 -10.45 -4.20
C PRO A 48 -8.25 -9.34 -3.67
N PRO A 49 -9.58 -9.42 -3.91
CA PRO A 49 -10.53 -8.40 -3.47
C PRO A 49 -10.49 -8.12 -1.96
N LEU A 50 -10.21 -9.13 -1.14
CA LEU A 50 -10.11 -8.97 0.31
C LEU A 50 -8.94 -8.02 0.71
N VAL A 51 -7.83 -8.11 -0.02
CA VAL A 51 -6.68 -7.22 0.16
C VAL A 51 -7.04 -5.81 -0.29
N GLN A 52 -7.67 -5.69 -1.47
CA GLN A 52 -8.09 -4.44 -2.08
C GLN A 52 -9.09 -3.65 -1.20
N ASN A 53 -9.95 -4.35 -0.47
CA ASN A 53 -11.00 -3.75 0.36
C ASN A 53 -10.52 -3.32 1.75
N THR A 54 -9.25 -3.48 2.10
CA THR A 54 -8.73 -3.07 3.42
C THR A 54 -8.19 -1.63 3.38
N PRO A 55 -8.89 -0.61 3.94
CA PRO A 55 -8.73 0.84 3.62
C PRO A 55 -7.43 1.52 4.07
N TYR A 56 -6.44 0.77 4.52
CA TYR A 56 -5.13 1.29 4.95
C TYR A 56 -3.97 0.45 4.40
N ILE A 57 -4.27 -0.75 3.88
CA ILE A 57 -3.27 -1.66 3.32
C ILE A 57 -3.09 -1.34 1.82
N LEU A 58 -4.13 -0.87 1.14
CA LEU A 58 -4.03 -0.43 -0.25
C LEU A 58 -3.16 0.82 -0.40
N GLU A 59 -3.40 1.85 0.41
CA GLU A 59 -2.59 3.07 0.40
C GLU A 59 -1.18 2.85 0.94
N PHE A 60 -0.97 1.82 1.77
CA PHE A 60 0.36 1.41 2.19
C PHE A 60 1.24 1.07 0.97
N CYS A 61 0.70 0.40 -0.05
CA CYS A 61 1.48 0.07 -1.25
C CYS A 61 2.05 1.32 -1.94
N ARG A 62 1.21 2.35 -2.09
CA ARG A 62 1.60 3.62 -2.68
C ARG A 62 2.63 4.36 -1.81
N ASP A 63 2.36 4.47 -0.51
CA ASP A 63 3.25 5.17 0.42
C ASP A 63 4.60 4.44 0.54
N CYS A 64 4.60 3.11 0.45
CA CYS A 64 5.79 2.28 0.35
C CYS A 64 6.59 2.63 -0.92
N TYR A 65 5.96 2.66 -2.09
CA TYR A 65 6.61 3.06 -3.35
C TYR A 65 7.31 4.42 -3.22
N PHE A 66 6.64 5.42 -2.63
CA PHE A 66 7.23 6.75 -2.45
C PHE A 66 8.43 6.72 -1.50
N LYS A 67 8.36 5.95 -0.42
CA LYS A 67 9.48 5.77 0.51
C LYS A 67 10.69 5.07 -0.13
N PHE A 68 10.47 4.23 -1.15
CA PHE A 68 11.54 3.57 -1.90
C PHE A 68 12.17 4.43 -2.99
N THR A 69 11.42 5.39 -3.54
CA THR A 69 11.83 6.14 -4.75
C THR A 69 12.25 7.56 -4.46
N ILE A 70 11.81 8.15 -3.35
CA ILE A 70 12.14 9.52 -2.95
C ILE A 70 13.18 9.45 -1.83
N PRO A 71 14.31 10.17 -1.94
CA PRO A 71 15.30 10.25 -0.87
C PRO A 71 14.69 10.76 0.43
N ASP A 72 15.17 10.24 1.57
CA ASP A 72 14.70 10.66 2.90
C ASP A 72 14.87 12.17 3.17
N SER A 73 15.82 12.83 2.49
CA SER A 73 16.00 14.29 2.57
C SER A 73 14.84 15.08 1.96
N ASP A 74 14.13 14.48 1.00
CA ASP A 74 13.14 15.14 0.16
C ASP A 74 11.72 14.63 0.46
N LEU A 75 11.60 13.59 1.30
CA LEU A 75 10.34 12.99 1.68
C LEU A 75 9.88 13.50 3.05
N PHE A 76 8.92 14.42 3.04
CA PHE A 76 8.36 15.00 4.26
C PHE A 76 7.08 14.28 4.69
N GLU A 77 7.05 13.77 5.92
CA GLU A 77 5.84 13.21 6.52
C GLU A 77 4.80 14.31 6.76
N ASP A 78 3.57 14.07 6.32
CA ASP A 78 2.43 14.92 6.64
C ASP A 78 1.93 14.56 8.04
N THR A 79 2.15 15.47 8.99
CA THR A 79 1.79 15.27 10.40
C THR A 79 0.28 15.03 10.58
N MET A 80 -0.56 15.66 9.76
CA MET A 80 -1.99 15.46 9.86
C MET A 80 -2.39 14.08 9.34
N GLN A 81 -1.83 13.67 8.21
CA GLN A 81 -2.13 12.36 7.62
C GLN A 81 -1.61 11.20 8.48
N THR A 82 -0.45 11.38 9.13
CA THR A 82 0.08 10.37 10.09
C THR A 82 -0.78 10.24 11.34
N LEU A 83 -1.45 11.31 11.79
CA LEU A 83 -2.45 11.27 12.87
C LEU A 83 -3.75 10.60 12.42
N ILE A 84 -4.25 10.95 11.23
CA ILE A 84 -5.49 10.41 10.64
C ILE A 84 -5.36 8.90 10.37
N TYR A 85 -4.19 8.49 9.85
CA TYR A 85 -3.89 7.13 9.39
C TYR A 85 -2.81 6.46 10.23
N SER A 86 -2.93 6.56 11.56
CA SER A 86 -1.96 6.05 12.54
C SER A 86 -1.63 4.56 12.39
N THR A 87 -2.60 3.75 11.96
CA THR A 87 -2.41 2.34 11.63
C THR A 87 -1.41 2.14 10.49
N ARG A 88 -1.61 2.86 9.36
CA ARG A 88 -0.73 2.81 8.19
C ARG A 88 0.66 3.35 8.50
N HIS A 89 0.72 4.44 9.27
CA HIS A 89 1.99 5.00 9.73
C HIS A 89 2.76 4.00 10.62
N SER A 90 2.08 3.35 11.57
CA SER A 90 2.72 2.32 12.41
C SER A 90 3.22 1.13 11.60
N LEU A 91 2.44 0.71 10.59
CA LEU A 91 2.82 -0.36 9.67
C LEU A 91 4.09 -0.01 8.89
N MET A 92 4.14 1.18 8.28
CA MET A 92 5.34 1.71 7.62
C MET A 92 6.52 1.73 8.58
N ARG A 93 6.33 2.23 9.80
CA ARG A 93 7.41 2.34 10.80
C ARG A 93 8.01 0.99 11.17
N VAL A 94 7.19 -0.06 11.37
CA VAL A 94 7.72 -1.38 11.73
C VAL A 94 8.43 -2.03 10.55
N ILE A 95 7.88 -1.92 9.33
CA ILE A 95 8.48 -2.47 8.12
C ILE A 95 9.84 -1.83 7.84
N PHE A 96 9.92 -0.49 7.86
CA PHE A 96 11.15 0.25 7.57
C PHE A 96 12.20 0.19 8.70
N LYS A 97 11.87 -0.42 9.85
CA LYS A 97 12.83 -0.74 10.92
C LYS A 97 13.47 -2.12 10.77
N THR A 98 12.95 -2.97 9.90
CA THR A 98 13.51 -4.31 9.66
C THR A 98 14.88 -4.26 9.00
N THR A 99 15.62 -5.35 9.08
CA THR A 99 16.93 -5.52 8.46
C THR A 99 16.79 -5.81 6.97
N ASN A 100 15.86 -6.69 6.57
CA ASN A 100 15.69 -7.04 5.16
C ASN A 100 15.27 -5.84 4.32
N ILE A 101 14.49 -4.88 4.86
CA ILE A 101 14.11 -3.68 4.10
C ILE A 101 15.32 -2.84 3.66
N LYS A 102 16.41 -2.82 4.43
CA LYS A 102 17.65 -2.10 4.05
C LYS A 102 18.27 -2.74 2.82
N LYS A 103 18.25 -4.07 2.74
CA LYS A 103 18.70 -4.80 1.56
C LYS A 103 17.82 -4.48 0.36
N VAL A 104 16.49 -4.49 0.54
CA VAL A 104 15.56 -4.13 -0.54
C VAL A 104 15.81 -2.70 -1.03
N LEU A 105 16.05 -1.75 -0.13
CA LEU A 105 16.35 -0.35 -0.49
C LEU A 105 17.65 -0.25 -1.30
N ASN A 106 18.67 -1.04 -0.98
CA ASN A 106 19.91 -1.06 -1.76
C ASN A 106 19.71 -1.65 -3.16
N ASP A 107 18.86 -2.68 -3.30
CA ASP A 107 18.70 -3.42 -4.55
C ASP A 107 17.66 -2.77 -5.49
N PHE A 108 16.58 -2.23 -4.93
CA PHE A 108 15.43 -1.70 -5.70
C PHE A 108 15.18 -0.21 -5.48
N GLY A 109 15.76 0.41 -4.45
CA GLY A 109 15.55 1.82 -4.14
C GLY A 109 16.01 2.72 -5.28
N GLY A 110 15.24 3.78 -5.54
CA GLY A 110 15.45 4.69 -6.68
C GLY A 110 15.04 4.13 -8.04
N ASP A 111 15.05 2.81 -8.24
CA ASP A 111 14.51 2.18 -9.45
C ASP A 111 12.98 2.12 -9.39
N LYS A 112 12.31 2.97 -10.19
CA LYS A 112 10.85 3.16 -10.14
C LYS A 112 10.08 1.87 -10.43
N ASP A 113 10.53 1.10 -11.42
CA ASP A 113 9.87 -0.13 -11.83
C ASP A 113 9.96 -1.21 -10.74
N SER A 114 11.17 -1.46 -10.25
CA SER A 114 11.45 -2.46 -9.22
C SER A 114 10.82 -2.08 -7.89
N SER A 115 10.89 -0.80 -7.50
CA SER A 115 10.22 -0.25 -6.32
C SER A 115 8.71 -0.43 -6.39
N PHE A 116 8.10 -0.19 -7.55
CA PHE A 116 6.67 -0.38 -7.74
C PHE A 116 6.28 -1.86 -7.65
N ILE A 117 6.96 -2.74 -8.39
CA ILE A 117 6.71 -4.19 -8.37
C ILE A 117 6.86 -4.75 -6.96
N PHE A 118 7.95 -4.38 -6.26
CA PHE A 118 8.17 -4.79 -4.88
C PHE A 118 7.06 -4.30 -3.96
N SER A 119 6.64 -3.03 -4.07
CA SER A 119 5.56 -2.49 -3.24
C SER A 119 4.25 -3.26 -3.42
N GLN A 120 3.90 -3.62 -4.66
CA GLN A 120 2.70 -4.42 -4.98
C GLN A 120 2.77 -5.85 -4.43
N ILE A 121 3.95 -6.48 -4.47
CA ILE A 121 4.14 -7.83 -3.94
C ILE A 121 4.17 -7.80 -2.40
N LEU A 122 4.88 -6.84 -1.81
CA LEU A 122 4.96 -6.64 -0.37
C LEU A 122 3.58 -6.39 0.22
N HIS A 123 2.75 -5.58 -0.44
CA HIS A 123 1.36 -5.35 -0.06
C HIS A 123 0.60 -6.66 0.22
N LYS A 124 0.71 -7.67 -0.66
CA LYS A 124 0.06 -8.98 -0.49
C LYS A 124 0.63 -9.77 0.70
N LYS A 125 1.95 -9.73 0.88
CA LYS A 125 2.64 -10.41 1.98
C LYS A 125 2.33 -9.78 3.34
N ILE A 126 2.27 -8.47 3.40
CA ILE A 126 1.90 -7.74 4.61
C ILE A 126 0.43 -7.97 4.96
N PHE A 127 -0.46 -8.11 3.97
CA PHE A 127 -1.84 -8.52 4.24
C PHE A 127 -1.91 -9.93 4.87
N GLN A 128 -1.11 -10.88 4.38
CA GLN A 128 -1.05 -12.23 4.98
C GLN A 128 -0.59 -12.16 6.44
N TRP A 129 0.54 -11.50 6.70
CA TRP A 129 1.02 -11.27 8.06
C TRP A 129 -0.03 -10.59 8.95
N HIS A 130 -0.66 -9.52 8.45
CA HIS A 130 -1.74 -8.80 9.15
C HIS A 130 -2.86 -9.75 9.59
N SER A 131 -3.25 -10.69 8.73
CA SER A 131 -4.35 -11.64 9.01
C SER A 131 -4.00 -12.73 10.02
N GLU A 132 -2.70 -12.99 10.24
CA GLU A 132 -2.22 -14.01 11.18
C GLU A 132 -2.03 -13.48 12.61
N LEU A 133 -2.03 -12.15 12.78
CA LEU A 133 -1.97 -11.53 14.09
C LEU A 133 -3.28 -11.79 14.85
N ASP A 134 -3.14 -12.28 16.08
CA ASP A 134 -4.28 -12.59 16.96
C ASP A 134 -5.29 -11.44 17.02
N GLY A 135 -6.59 -11.73 16.87
CA GLY A 135 -7.69 -10.77 16.96
C GLY A 135 -7.72 -9.67 15.90
N MET A 136 -6.89 -9.72 14.85
CA MET A 136 -6.92 -8.71 13.79
C MET A 136 -8.14 -8.80 12.89
N ASP A 137 -8.70 -9.99 12.68
CA ASP A 137 -9.93 -10.14 11.89
C ASP A 137 -11.10 -9.38 12.54
N VAL A 138 -11.23 -9.43 13.87
CA VAL A 138 -12.25 -8.72 14.64
C VAL A 138 -12.05 -7.21 14.52
N LEU A 139 -10.83 -6.73 14.75
CA LEU A 139 -10.51 -5.30 14.68
C LEU A 139 -10.69 -4.74 13.26
N THR A 140 -10.30 -5.49 12.23
CA THR A 140 -10.47 -5.10 10.83
C THR A 140 -11.95 -5.06 10.45
N LYS A 141 -12.77 -6.03 10.86
CA LYS A 141 -14.23 -5.99 10.67
C LYS A 141 -14.85 -4.78 11.38
N GLU A 142 -14.46 -4.51 12.62
CA GLU A 142 -14.96 -3.37 13.39
C GLU A 142 -14.58 -2.04 12.73
N LEU A 143 -13.34 -1.92 12.24
CA LEU A 143 -12.87 -0.76 11.49
C LEU A 143 -13.68 -0.55 10.20
N LEU A 144 -13.83 -1.61 9.40
CA LEU A 144 -14.60 -1.59 8.15
C LEU A 144 -16.06 -1.20 8.40
N SER A 145 -16.68 -1.73 9.44
CA SER A 145 -18.03 -1.32 9.84
C SER A 145 -18.06 0.17 10.21
N THR A 146 -17.09 0.66 10.98
CA THR A 146 -17.07 2.06 11.43
C THR A 146 -16.88 3.05 10.27
N ILE A 147 -16.09 2.68 9.26
CA ILE A 147 -15.85 3.51 8.06
C ILE A 147 -17.04 3.45 7.10
N SER A 148 -17.57 2.26 6.82
CA SER A 148 -18.68 2.05 5.86
C SER A 148 -19.99 2.72 6.28
N HIS A 149 -20.27 2.81 7.58
CA HIS A 149 -21.44 3.54 8.08
C HIS A 149 -21.31 5.05 7.94
N LYS A 150 -20.09 5.57 7.71
CA LYS A 150 -19.85 7.01 7.67
C LYS A 150 -19.68 7.56 6.25
N ASN A 151 -19.10 6.86 5.27
CA ASN A 151 -18.83 7.43 3.92
C ASN A 151 -18.23 8.86 3.98
N VAL A 152 -17.52 9.17 5.07
CA VAL A 152 -17.06 10.51 5.39
C VAL A 152 -15.58 10.51 5.12
N ASP A 153 -15.17 11.34 4.15
CA ASP A 153 -13.82 11.86 4.16
C ASP A 153 -13.58 12.47 5.56
N ILE A 154 -12.71 11.83 6.35
CA ILE A 154 -12.49 12.21 7.75
C ILE A 154 -11.52 13.39 7.88
N ARG A 155 -10.87 13.83 6.79
CA ARG A 155 -9.92 14.96 6.79
C ARG A 155 -10.52 16.28 7.29
N PRO A 156 -11.77 16.66 6.93
CA PRO A 156 -12.40 17.88 7.43
C PRO A 156 -12.54 17.93 8.96
N LEU A 157 -12.62 16.77 9.65
CA LEU A 157 -12.71 16.70 11.12
C LEU A 157 -11.43 17.18 11.83
N TYR A 158 -10.33 17.34 11.09
CA TYR A 158 -9.03 17.77 11.61
C TYR A 158 -8.67 19.21 11.23
N LEU A 159 -9.53 19.90 10.48
CA LEU A 159 -9.39 21.33 10.24
C LEU A 159 -9.91 22.07 11.47
N GLU A 160 -9.19 23.12 11.93
CA GLU A 160 -9.56 23.90 13.13
C GLU A 160 -11.02 24.41 13.09
N GLN A 161 -11.56 24.64 11.90
CA GLN A 161 -12.92 25.13 11.63
C GLN A 161 -14.03 24.13 12.02
N TYR A 162 -13.72 22.84 12.16
CA TYR A 162 -14.67 21.78 12.53
C TYR A 162 -14.38 21.19 13.92
N SER A 163 -13.50 21.81 14.71
CA SER A 163 -13.18 21.41 16.10
C SER A 163 -14.39 21.34 17.05
N THR A 164 -15.53 21.91 16.65
CA THR A 164 -16.80 21.93 17.39
C THR A 164 -17.88 21.00 16.82
N ILE A 165 -17.66 20.36 15.65
CA ILE A 165 -18.68 19.54 14.97
C ILE A 165 -18.19 18.08 14.93
N GLU A 166 -18.74 17.33 15.89
CA GLU A 166 -18.48 15.93 16.21
C GLU A 166 -17.05 15.57 16.65
N PRO A 167 -16.90 14.88 17.80
CA PRO A 167 -15.63 14.26 18.11
C PRO A 167 -15.33 13.31 16.95
N TYR A 168 -14.11 13.36 16.41
CA TYR A 168 -13.52 12.23 15.72
C TYR A 168 -14.04 10.95 16.38
N PRO A 169 -14.68 10.00 15.67
CA PRO A 169 -15.40 8.94 16.34
C PRO A 169 -14.38 8.23 17.24
N LYS A 170 -14.44 8.45 18.56
CA LYS A 170 -13.42 7.98 19.52
C LYS A 170 -13.13 6.49 19.32
N LYS A 171 -14.16 5.79 18.88
CA LYS A 171 -14.15 4.41 18.40
C LYS A 171 -13.13 4.15 17.27
N LEU A 172 -13.11 4.96 16.21
CA LEU A 172 -12.15 4.86 15.12
C LEU A 172 -10.71 5.04 15.59
N ALA A 173 -10.43 6.06 16.42
CA ALA A 173 -9.10 6.28 17.01
C ALA A 173 -8.67 5.08 17.83
N ALA A 174 -9.58 4.60 18.69
CA ALA A 174 -9.31 3.47 19.56
C ALA A 174 -9.03 2.19 18.77
N ILE A 175 -9.79 1.90 17.70
CA ILE A 175 -9.54 0.73 16.83
C ILE A 175 -8.20 0.87 16.12
N GLN A 176 -7.92 2.04 15.51
CA GLN A 176 -6.65 2.27 14.82
C GLN A 176 -5.45 2.13 15.76
N GLN A 177 -5.56 2.62 17.00
CA GLN A 177 -4.51 2.52 18.01
C GLN A 177 -4.31 1.08 18.49
N GLN A 178 -5.39 0.30 18.63
CA GLN A 178 -5.30 -1.13 18.95
C GLN A 178 -4.58 -1.91 17.85
N ILE A 179 -4.92 -1.64 16.59
CA ILE A 179 -4.24 -2.25 15.44
C ILE A 179 -2.76 -1.83 15.41
N ALA A 180 -2.47 -0.53 15.55
CA ALA A 180 -1.10 -0.02 15.60
C ALA A 180 -0.28 -0.67 16.72
N LYS A 181 -0.89 -0.87 17.90
CA LYS A 181 -0.25 -1.57 19.02
C LYS A 181 0.04 -3.03 18.67
N LYS A 182 -0.85 -3.74 17.99
CA LYS A 182 -0.61 -5.12 17.54
C LYS A 182 0.59 -5.22 16.59
N TYR A 183 0.73 -4.29 15.63
CA TYR A 183 1.93 -4.25 14.78
C TYR A 183 3.22 -4.03 15.57
N ASN A 184 3.22 -3.04 16.47
CA ASN A 184 4.40 -2.75 17.28
C ASN A 184 4.75 -3.92 18.22
N ASN A 185 3.75 -4.53 18.87
CA ASN A 185 3.97 -5.68 19.75
C ASN A 185 4.52 -6.87 18.97
N SER A 186 3.90 -7.23 17.85
CA SER A 186 4.39 -8.34 17.01
C SER A 186 5.83 -8.12 16.56
N PHE A 187 6.18 -6.90 16.15
CA PHE A 187 7.55 -6.55 15.78
C PHE A 187 8.54 -6.60 16.96
N LEU A 188 8.12 -6.20 18.16
CA LEU A 188 8.97 -6.23 19.35
C LEU A 188 9.16 -7.65 19.91
N GLU A 189 8.13 -8.49 19.79
CA GLU A 189 8.13 -9.85 20.33
C GLU A 189 8.81 -10.85 19.39
N CYS A 190 8.56 -10.76 18.08
CA CYS A 190 9.14 -11.66 17.08
C CYS A 190 9.30 -10.96 15.72
N PRO A 191 10.32 -10.10 15.57
CA PRO A 191 10.57 -9.38 14.31
C PRO A 191 10.84 -10.34 13.13
N GLU A 192 11.34 -11.54 13.38
CA GLU A 192 11.71 -12.54 12.38
C GLU A 192 10.53 -12.98 11.50
N ILE A 193 9.31 -12.97 12.04
CA ILE A 193 8.10 -13.29 11.27
C ILE A 193 7.90 -12.23 10.18
N LEU A 194 7.90 -10.94 10.55
CA LEU A 194 7.75 -9.85 9.59
C LEU A 194 8.90 -9.84 8.57
N GLU A 195 10.13 -10.10 9.03
CA GLU A 195 11.32 -10.24 8.18
C GLU A 195 11.14 -11.33 7.11
N THR A 196 10.48 -12.43 7.46
CA THR A 196 10.20 -13.54 6.53
C THR A 196 9.27 -13.09 5.40
N TYR A 197 8.19 -12.37 5.70
CA TYR A 197 7.29 -11.82 4.68
C TYR A 197 8.00 -10.83 3.75
N ILE A 198 8.88 -9.99 4.28
CA ILE A 198 9.67 -9.04 3.49
C ILE A 198 10.66 -9.80 2.57
N LEU A 199 11.33 -10.84 3.09
CA LEU A 199 12.26 -11.65 2.33
C LEU A 199 11.55 -12.44 1.21
N GLU A 200 10.37 -12.98 1.48
CA GLU A 200 9.54 -13.63 0.47
C GLU A 200 9.11 -12.66 -0.62
N ALA A 201 8.67 -11.46 -0.25
CA ALA A 201 8.34 -10.42 -1.21
C ALA A 201 9.54 -10.09 -2.09
N TYR A 202 10.72 -9.89 -1.49
CA TYR A 202 11.97 -9.63 -2.20
C TYR A 202 12.33 -10.74 -3.20
N LYS A 203 12.25 -12.01 -2.79
CA LYS A 203 12.51 -13.16 -3.68
C LYS A 203 11.54 -13.19 -4.86
N GLN A 204 10.25 -12.97 -4.59
CA GLN A 204 9.22 -12.97 -5.62
C GLN A 204 9.38 -11.79 -6.60
N THR A 205 9.79 -10.61 -6.12
CA THR A 205 10.13 -9.47 -6.99
C THR A 205 11.29 -9.80 -7.90
N ASN A 206 12.38 -10.36 -7.37
CA ASN A 206 13.53 -10.76 -8.19
C ASN A 206 13.14 -11.78 -9.27
N SER A 207 12.33 -12.79 -8.92
CA SER A 207 11.79 -13.73 -9.90
C SER A 207 10.96 -13.02 -10.97
N PHE A 208 10.05 -12.12 -10.58
CA PHE A 208 9.22 -11.37 -11.51
C PHE A 208 10.04 -10.54 -12.50
N ILE A 209 11.05 -9.82 -11.99
CA ILE A 209 11.94 -9.00 -12.83
C ILE A 209 12.75 -9.88 -13.78
N TYR A 210 13.33 -10.97 -13.29
CA TYR A 210 14.13 -11.90 -14.09
C TYR A 210 13.33 -12.53 -15.23
N TYR A 211 12.15 -13.09 -14.95
CA TYR A 211 11.30 -13.66 -16.00
C TYR A 211 10.78 -12.58 -16.96
N GLY A 212 10.46 -11.39 -16.46
CA GLY A 212 10.07 -10.26 -17.31
C GLY A 212 11.17 -9.82 -18.29
N GLN A 213 12.45 -9.94 -17.90
CA GLN A 213 13.59 -9.67 -18.77
C GLN A 213 13.77 -10.75 -19.84
N ILE A 214 13.62 -12.04 -19.48
CA ILE A 214 13.71 -13.16 -20.43
C ILE A 214 12.67 -13.00 -21.54
N VAL A 215 11.40 -12.78 -21.18
CA VAL A 215 10.32 -12.65 -22.17
C VAL A 215 10.57 -11.49 -23.13
N LYS A 216 11.09 -10.35 -22.65
CA LYS A 216 11.46 -9.22 -23.52
C LYS A 216 12.58 -9.59 -24.49
N MET A 217 13.58 -10.36 -24.05
CA MET A 217 14.67 -10.81 -24.92
C MET A 217 14.17 -11.78 -26.00
N GLU A 218 13.26 -12.70 -25.66
CA GLU A 218 12.65 -13.64 -26.61
C GLU A 218 11.83 -12.91 -27.68
N VAL A 219 10.98 -11.94 -27.30
CA VAL A 219 10.19 -11.14 -28.25
C VAL A 219 11.09 -10.34 -29.19
N THR A 220 12.16 -9.73 -28.66
CA THR A 220 13.14 -8.98 -29.49
C THR A 220 13.87 -9.89 -30.47
N TYR A 221 14.11 -11.16 -30.10
CA TYR A 221 14.76 -12.15 -30.96
C TYR A 221 13.82 -12.68 -32.05
N GLU A 222 12.51 -12.74 -31.81
CA GLU A 222 11.52 -13.09 -32.84
C GLU A 222 11.30 -11.96 -33.84
N ASP A 223 11.25 -10.69 -33.39
CA ASP A 223 11.10 -9.50 -34.26
C ASP A 223 12.34 -9.22 -35.13
N SER A 224 13.48 -9.86 -34.85
CA SER A 224 14.73 -9.71 -35.60
C SER A 224 15.02 -10.87 -36.57
N ARG A 225 14.10 -11.82 -36.73
CA ARG A 225 14.22 -12.86 -37.76
C ARG A 225 13.83 -12.30 -39.14
N PRO A 226 14.71 -12.41 -40.15
CA PRO A 226 14.47 -11.91 -41.51
C PRO A 226 13.39 -12.71 -42.26
#